data_AF-A0A0D6A1J5-F1
#
_entry.id   AF-A0A0D6A1J5-F1
#
_cell.length_a   1.000
_cell.length_b   1.000
_cell.length_c   1.000
_cell.angle_alpha   90.00
_cell.angle_beta   90.00
_cell.angle_gamma   90.00
#
_symmetry.space_group_name_H-M   'P 1'
#
loop_
_entity.id
_entity.type
_entity.pdbx_description
1 polymer ?
#
loop_
_entity_poly.entity_id
_entity_poly.type
_entity_poly.pdbx_seq_one_letter_code
_entity_poly.pdbx_strand_id
1 'polypeptide(L)'
;MLEQKYVARDEYLNFLKRNRDKHIIKVVSGVRRSGKSTLFLLFRDYLKKTGVKDNQIINLNFEDMDFEDLLDPEKLYSYIKKKLLPDQMNVIGPKSWTLLGLLLCLN
;
A
#
# COMPACT_ATOMS: atom_id res chain seq x y z
N MET A 1 6.82 -26.57 7.16
CA MET A 1 6.99 -25.62 6.04
C MET A 1 5.76 -24.73 5.99
N LEU A 2 5.89 -23.44 5.68
CA LEU A 2 4.73 -22.56 5.49
C LEU A 2 4.26 -22.66 4.04
N GLU A 3 3.00 -23.07 3.83
CA GLU A 3 2.38 -23.09 2.51
C GLU A 3 2.30 -21.66 1.93
N GLN A 4 2.83 -21.47 0.71
CA GLN A 4 2.61 -20.22 -0.01
C GLN A 4 1.19 -20.20 -0.58
N LYS A 5 0.26 -19.61 0.18
CA LYS A 5 -1.16 -19.42 -0.18
C LYS A 5 -1.39 -18.62 -1.48
N TYR A 6 -0.36 -17.99 -2.02
CA TYR A 6 -0.42 -17.15 -3.21
C TYR A 6 0.81 -17.34 -4.10
N VAL A 7 0.62 -17.39 -5.41
CA VAL A 7 1.73 -17.47 -6.39
C VAL A 7 2.58 -16.21 -6.31
N ALA A 8 3.88 -16.38 -6.07
CA ALA A 8 4.83 -15.28 -6.03
C ALA A 8 4.93 -14.58 -7.39
N ARG A 9 4.74 -13.26 -7.39
CA ARG A 9 4.95 -12.40 -8.57
C ARG A 9 6.27 -11.68 -8.45
N ASP A 10 7.35 -12.45 -8.55
CA ASP A 10 8.67 -11.99 -8.14
C ASP A 10 9.13 -10.73 -8.87
N GLU A 11 8.86 -10.56 -10.16
CA GLU A 11 9.23 -9.35 -10.90
C GLU A 11 8.60 -8.08 -10.29
N TYR A 12 7.27 -8.03 -10.20
CA TYR A 12 6.52 -6.90 -9.65
C TYR A 12 6.82 -6.68 -8.16
N LEU A 13 6.92 -7.76 -7.39
CA LEU A 13 7.25 -7.67 -5.97
C LEU A 13 8.68 -7.15 -5.77
N ASN A 14 9.65 -7.61 -6.56
CA ASN A 14 11.03 -7.14 -6.51
C ASN A 14 11.17 -5.69 -7.03
N PHE A 15 10.33 -5.25 -7.97
CA PHE A 15 10.22 -3.83 -8.32
C PHE A 15 9.80 -2.97 -7.11
N LEU A 16 8.80 -3.40 -6.35
CA LEU A 16 8.39 -2.70 -5.12
C LEU A 16 9.50 -2.73 -4.05
N LYS A 17 10.14 -3.90 -3.83
CA LYS A 17 11.28 -4.03 -2.89
C LYS A 17 12.42 -3.08 -3.23
N ARG A 18 12.91 -3.08 -4.48
CA ARG A 18 14.06 -2.25 -4.92
C ARG A 18 13.82 -0.74 -4.85
N ASN A 19 12.56 -0.31 -4.77
CA ASN A 19 12.19 1.10 -4.71
C ASN A 19 11.61 1.52 -3.35
N ARG A 20 11.51 0.61 -2.37
CA ARG A 20 10.84 0.87 -1.08
C ARG A 20 11.41 2.11 -0.36
N ASP A 21 12.73 2.19 -0.24
CA ASP A 21 13.46 3.23 0.49
C ASP A 21 13.68 4.52 -0.34
N LYS A 22 13.11 4.61 -1.55
CA LYS A 22 13.14 5.83 -2.37
C LYS A 22 11.94 6.72 -2.07
N HIS A 23 12.16 8.02 -1.92
CA HIS A 23 11.15 9.08 -1.77
C HIS A 23 10.37 9.36 -3.07
N ILE A 24 9.86 8.31 -3.70
CA ILE A 24 8.98 8.37 -4.87
C ILE A 24 7.67 7.65 -4.56
N ILE A 25 6.59 8.12 -5.17
CA ILE A 25 5.29 7.46 -5.13
C ILE A 25 5.29 6.34 -6.18
N LYS A 26 4.85 5.12 -5.82
CA LYS A 26 4.80 3.98 -6.73
C LYS A 26 3.35 3.66 -7.06
N VAL A 27 2.94 3.92 -8.30
CA VAL A 27 1.59 3.59 -8.79
C VAL A 27 1.60 2.18 -9.40
N VAL A 28 0.71 1.30 -8.92
CA VAL A 28 0.45 -0.01 -9.53
C VAL A 28 -0.95 -0.01 -10.16
N SER A 29 -1.00 0.05 -11.49
CA SER A 29 -2.23 -0.02 -12.28
C SER A 29 -2.39 -1.37 -13.01
N GLY A 30 -3.41 -1.50 -13.87
CA GLY A 30 -3.69 -2.70 -14.68
C GLY A 30 -5.03 -3.37 -14.35
N VAL A 31 -5.56 -4.21 -15.23
CA VAL A 31 -6.99 -4.63 -15.33
C VAL A 31 -7.67 -5.19 -14.06
N ARG A 32 -9.02 -5.23 -14.03
CA ARG A 32 -9.82 -5.84 -12.95
C ARG A 32 -9.46 -7.32 -12.81
N ARG A 33 -9.40 -7.81 -11.57
CA ARG A 33 -8.88 -9.16 -11.20
C ARG A 33 -7.42 -9.45 -11.57
N SER A 34 -6.61 -8.47 -11.98
CA SER A 34 -5.17 -8.68 -12.25
C SER A 34 -4.30 -9.01 -11.02
N GLY A 35 -4.85 -9.29 -9.83
CA GLY A 35 -4.09 -9.73 -8.65
C GLY A 35 -3.32 -8.65 -7.88
N LYS A 36 -3.58 -7.36 -8.13
CA LYS A 36 -2.91 -6.24 -7.42
C LYS A 36 -3.08 -6.30 -5.89
N SER A 37 -4.28 -6.60 -5.41
CA SER A 37 -4.55 -6.73 -3.97
C SER A 37 -3.67 -7.83 -3.34
N THR A 38 -3.44 -8.94 -4.05
CA THR A 38 -2.50 -10.00 -3.64
C THR A 38 -1.05 -9.53 -3.66
N LEU A 39 -0.63 -8.75 -4.67
CA LEU A 39 0.71 -8.14 -4.71
C LEU A 39 0.94 -7.21 -3.50
N PHE A 40 -0.04 -6.39 -3.13
CA PHE A 40 0.06 -5.52 -1.96
C PHE A 40 0.05 -6.30 -0.63
N LEU A 41 -0.68 -7.42 -0.53
CA LEU A 41 -0.58 -8.32 0.63
C LEU A 41 0.83 -8.91 0.76
N LEU A 42 1.38 -9.48 -0.32
CA LEU A 42 2.76 -10.01 -0.35
C LEU A 42 3.80 -8.94 -0.02
N PHE A 43 3.59 -7.69 -0.48
CA PHE A 43 4.47 -6.58 -0.16
C PHE A 43 4.34 -6.12 1.30
N ARG A 44 3.13 -6.08 1.87
CA ARG A 44 2.89 -5.81 3.31
C ARG A 44 3.56 -6.86 4.18
N ASP A 45 3.44 -8.14 3.84
CA ASP A 45 4.09 -9.23 4.57
C ASP A 45 5.62 -9.14 4.50
N TYR A 46 6.17 -8.72 3.36
CA TYR A 46 7.58 -8.40 3.22
C TYR A 46 7.99 -7.21 4.10
N LEU A 47 7.22 -6.10 4.10
CA LEU A 47 7.50 -4.93 4.93
C LEU A 47 7.53 -5.29 6.43
N LYS A 48 6.56 -6.06 6.90
CA LYS A 48 6.52 -6.60 8.27
C LYS A 48 7.77 -7.42 8.61
N LYS A 49 8.18 -8.32 7.71
CA LYS A 49 9.41 -9.13 7.87
C LYS A 49 10.69 -8.26 7.90
N THR A 50 10.67 -7.08 7.29
CA THR A 50 11.76 -6.09 7.37
C THR A 50 11.64 -5.10 8.55
N GLY A 51 10.75 -5.37 9.52
CA GLY A 51 10.64 -4.56 10.75
C GLY A 51 9.68 -3.36 10.68
N VAL A 52 8.97 -3.16 9.56
CA VAL A 52 7.94 -2.11 9.48
C VAL A 52 6.73 -2.51 10.31
N LYS A 53 6.35 -1.67 11.27
CA LYS A 53 5.24 -1.92 12.19
C LYS A 53 3.90 -1.72 11.48
N ASP A 54 2.86 -2.41 11.93
CA ASP A 54 1.55 -2.37 11.24
C ASP A 54 0.87 -0.99 11.35
N ASN A 55 1.20 -0.18 12.36
CA ASN A 55 0.74 1.20 12.48
C ASN A 55 1.41 2.16 11.47
N GLN A 56 2.57 1.80 10.91
CA GLN A 56 3.20 2.52 9.79
C GLN A 56 2.55 2.18 8.44
N ILE A 57 1.65 1.18 8.36
CA ILE A 57 1.07 0.69 7.11
C ILE A 57 -0.40 1.10 7.02
N ILE A 58 -0.67 2.20 6.31
CA ILE A 58 -2.00 2.79 6.12
C ILE A 58 -2.65 2.16 4.87
N ASN A 59 -3.56 1.22 5.07
CA ASN A 59 -4.35 0.61 3.99
C ASN A 59 -5.76 1.23 3.91
N LEU A 60 -6.06 1.95 2.83
CA LEU A 60 -7.34 2.64 2.61
C LEU A 60 -8.22 1.89 1.59
N ASN A 61 -9.40 1.41 1.96
CA ASN A 61 -10.31 0.81 0.99
C ASN A 61 -11.32 1.85 0.50
N PHE A 62 -11.10 2.54 -0.62
CA PHE A 62 -12.09 3.55 -1.06
C PHE A 62 -13.43 2.94 -1.55
N GLU A 63 -13.52 1.61 -1.74
CA GLU A 63 -14.79 0.88 -1.95
C GLU A 63 -15.60 0.71 -0.64
N ASP A 64 -15.04 1.07 0.52
CA ASP A 64 -15.70 1.02 1.83
C ASP A 64 -16.52 2.30 2.06
N MET A 65 -17.76 2.14 2.51
CA MET A 65 -18.65 3.29 2.80
C MET A 65 -18.09 4.15 3.94
N ASP A 66 -17.40 3.53 4.91
CA ASP A 66 -16.67 4.20 5.99
C ASP A 66 -15.55 5.17 5.50
N PHE A 67 -15.18 5.08 4.22
CA PHE A 67 -14.16 5.92 3.58
C PHE A 67 -14.68 6.74 2.39
N GLU A 68 -16.00 6.84 2.20
CA GLU A 68 -16.61 7.68 1.15
C GLU A 68 -16.21 9.16 1.31
N ASP A 69 -16.15 9.65 2.54
CA ASP A 69 -15.63 10.99 2.88
C ASP A 69 -14.17 11.21 2.43
N LEU A 70 -13.37 10.16 2.27
CA LEU A 70 -11.98 10.25 1.82
C LEU A 70 -11.83 10.27 0.29
N LEU A 71 -12.94 10.32 -0.46
CA LEU A 71 -12.93 10.69 -1.88
C LEU A 71 -12.60 12.17 -2.09
N ASP A 72 -12.88 13.02 -1.09
CA ASP A 72 -12.47 14.41 -1.09
C ASP A 72 -10.94 14.54 -0.85
N PRO A 73 -10.20 15.27 -1.71
CA PRO A 73 -8.74 15.39 -1.59
C PRO A 73 -8.26 16.04 -0.29
N GLU A 74 -8.99 17.01 0.26
CA GLU A 74 -8.61 17.72 1.49
C GLU A 74 -8.84 16.86 2.73
N LYS A 75 -9.96 16.13 2.77
CA LYS A 75 -10.27 15.13 3.81
C LYS A 75 -9.26 13.98 3.75
N LEU A 76 -8.91 13.48 2.55
CA LEU A 76 -7.89 12.45 2.36
C LEU A 76 -6.51 12.91 2.85
N TYR A 77 -6.06 14.10 2.44
CA TYR A 77 -4.79 14.67 2.91
C TYR A 77 -4.78 14.83 4.43
N SER A 78 -5.86 15.35 5.01
CA SER A 78 -6.01 15.54 6.45
C SER A 78 -6.00 14.21 7.22
N TYR A 79 -6.66 13.17 6.70
CA TYR A 79 -6.67 11.82 7.26
C TYR A 79 -5.26 11.21 7.24
N ILE A 80 -4.58 11.29 6.09
CA ILE A 80 -3.21 10.78 5.93
C ILE A 80 -2.28 11.49 6.92
N LYS A 81 -2.30 12.83 6.94
CA LYS A 81 -1.42 13.66 7.78
C LYS A 81 -1.56 13.34 9.27
N LYS A 82 -2.78 13.04 9.75
CA LYS A 82 -3.04 12.62 11.14
C LYS A 82 -2.50 11.22 11.49
N LYS A 83 -2.18 10.39 10.49
CA LYS A 83 -1.64 9.03 10.64
C LYS A 83 -0.16 8.90 10.30
N LEU A 84 0.47 9.95 9.75
CA LEU A 84 1.92 9.97 9.59
C LEU A 84 2.58 10.01 10.96
N LEU A 85 3.43 9.01 11.24
CA LEU A 85 4.34 9.04 12.37
C LEU A 85 5.55 9.90 11.98
N PRO A 86 5.87 10.98 12.72
CA PRO A 86 7.06 11.78 12.45
C PRO A 86 8.33 10.95 12.61
N ASP A 87 9.35 11.27 11.82
CA ASP A 87 10.67 10.63 11.79
C ASP A 87 10.64 9.12 11.50
N GLN A 88 9.59 8.63 10.84
CA GLN A 88 9.44 7.22 10.48
C GLN A 88 8.88 7.06 9.06
N MET A 89 9.40 6.08 8.32
CA MET A 89 8.83 5.74 7.01
C MET A 89 7.42 5.15 7.16
N ASN A 90 6.43 5.91 6.71
CA ASN A 90 5.02 5.57 6.62
C ASN A 90 4.70 5.04 5.22
N VAL A 91 3.95 3.95 5.13
CA VAL A 91 3.58 3.28 3.87
C VAL A 91 2.06 3.33 3.68
N ILE A 92 1.60 4.08 2.67
CA ILE A 92 0.18 4.25 2.34
C ILE A 92 -0.15 3.38 1.13
N GLY A 93 -1.29 2.70 1.10
CA GLY A 93 -1.77 1.93 -0.05
C GLY A 93 -3.31 1.89 -0.14
N PRO A 94 -3.92 2.29 -1.26
CA PRO A 94 -5.35 2.16 -1.48
C PRO A 94 -5.74 0.77 -2.02
N LYS A 95 -6.96 0.31 -1.71
CA LYS A 95 -7.40 -1.08 -1.89
C LYS A 95 -8.43 -1.29 -3.01
N SER A 96 -9.21 -0.26 -3.29
CA SER A 96 -9.90 0.05 -4.54
C SER A 96 -10.01 1.60 -4.55
N TRP A 97 -10.60 2.31 -5.51
CA TRP A 97 -11.41 1.92 -6.66
C TRP A 97 -10.62 1.27 -7.80
N THR A 98 -11.32 1.08 -8.94
CA THR A 98 -10.91 0.53 -10.23
C THR A 98 -9.54 1.02 -10.75
N LEU A 99 -8.47 0.40 -10.22
CA LEU A 99 -7.15 0.17 -10.85
C LEU A 99 -6.03 1.23 -10.67
N LEU A 100 -5.99 1.98 -9.56
CA LEU A 100 -4.75 2.64 -9.12
C LEU A 100 -4.38 2.27 -7.66
N GLY A 101 -3.37 1.41 -7.49
CA GLY A 101 -2.73 1.15 -6.20
C GLY A 101 -1.60 2.12 -5.94
N LEU A 102 -1.86 3.19 -5.21
CA LEU A 102 -0.90 4.25 -4.88
C LEU A 102 -0.07 3.90 -3.63
N LEU A 103 1.14 3.36 -3.81
CA LEU A 103 2.06 3.12 -2.70
C LEU A 103 2.91 4.37 -2.42
N LEU A 104 2.53 5.17 -1.42
CA LEU A 104 3.39 6.24 -0.91
C LEU A 104 4.30 5.71 0.20
N CYS A 105 5.59 6.01 0.11
CA CYS A 105 6.50 6.00 1.25
C CYS A 105 6.76 7.47 1.62
N LEU A 106 6.21 7.94 2.75
CA LEU A 106 6.44 9.28 3.30
C LEU A 106 7.23 9.16 4.60
N ASN A 107 8.14 10.10 4.83
CA ASN A 107 8.89 10.23 6.09
C ASN A 107 8.27 11.35 6.95
#